data_AF-A0A6D2G9F9-F1
#
_entry.id   AF-A0A6D2G9F9-F1
#
_cell.length_a   1.000
_cell.length_b   1.000
_cell.length_c   1.000
_cell.angle_alpha   90.00
_cell.angle_beta   90.00
_cell.angle_gamma   90.00
#
_symmetry.space_group_name_H-M   'P 1'
#
loop_
_entity.id
_entity.type
_entity.pdbx_description
1 polymer ?
#
loop_
_entity_poly.entity_id
_entity_poly.type
_entity_poly.pdbx_seq_one_letter_code
_entity_poly.pdbx_strand_id
1 'polypeptide(L)' 'MVPVWLCGTERIMAKGNRIPLPLFIDVTIGDALHSHPEKKQFMDDLRHSLLELQQQTYGSRI' A
#
# COMPACT_ATOMS: atom_id res chain seq x y z
N MET A 1 7.60 8.65 -8.38
CA MET A 1 7.56 7.57 -7.36
C MET A 1 6.26 6.81 -7.55
N VAL A 2 6.26 5.48 -7.43
CA VAL A 2 5.04 4.66 -7.66
C VAL A 2 4.49 4.19 -6.31
N PRO A 3 3.25 4.56 -5.93
CA PRO A 3 2.61 4.09 -4.71
C PRO A 3 2.16 2.64 -4.87
N VAL A 4 2.40 1.83 -3.84
CA VAL A 4 2.04 0.40 -3.80
C VAL A 4 1.34 0.11 -2.49
N TRP A 5 0.15 -0.51 -2.58
CA TRP A 5 -0.59 -1.00 -1.43
C TRP A 5 -0.44 -2.52 -1.32
N LEU A 6 -0.16 -3.00 -0.11
CA LEU A 6 0.00 -4.43 0.20
C LEU A 6 -1.05 -4.84 1.23
N CYS A 7 -1.81 -5.90 0.95
CA CYS A 7 -2.81 -6.43 1.86
C CYS A 7 -2.54 -7.91 2.21
N GLY A 8 -2.61 -8.25 3.49
CA GLY A 8 -2.37 -9.62 3.98
C GLY A 8 -0.95 -9.89 4.45
N THR A 9 -0.05 -8.89 4.36
CA THR A 9 1.34 -8.99 4.84
C THR A 9 1.40 -9.16 6.37
N GLU A 10 0.47 -8.56 7.09
CA GLU A 10 0.32 -8.67 8.55
C GLU A 10 -0.02 -10.10 9.01
N ARG A 11 -0.68 -10.90 8.16
CA ARG A 11 -0.98 -12.31 8.44
C ARG A 11 0.21 -13.23 8.17
N ILE A 12 1.06 -12.85 7.22
CA ILE A 12 2.24 -13.61 6.81
C ILE A 12 3.44 -13.31 7.69
N MET A 13 3.60 -12.04 8.09
CA MET A 13 4.74 -11.48 8.80
C MET A 13 4.27 -10.54 9.91
N ALA A 14 3.44 -11.05 10.82
CA ALA A 14 3.06 -10.30 12.02
C ALA A 14 4.34 -9.89 12.79
N LYS A 15 4.44 -8.62 13.18
CA LYS A 15 5.61 -8.09 13.88
C LYS A 15 5.89 -8.92 15.15
N GLY A 16 6.99 -9.68 15.14
CA GLY A 16 7.39 -10.57 16.24
C GLY A 16 7.26 -12.07 15.94
N ASN A 17 6.54 -12.45 14.87
CA ASN A 17 6.53 -13.84 14.39
C ASN A 17 7.78 -14.11 13.56
N ARG A 18 8.50 -15.19 13.87
CA ARG A 18 9.75 -15.58 13.19
C ARG A 18 9.53 -16.51 12.00
N ILE A 19 8.36 -17.14 11.90
CA ILE A 19 8.04 -18.12 10.85
C ILE A 19 7.05 -17.48 9.88
N PRO A 20 7.44 -17.20 8.63
CA PRO A 20 6.51 -16.71 7.63
C PRO A 20 5.55 -17.82 7.22
N LEU A 21 4.27 -17.50 7.11
CA LEU A 21 3.25 -18.44 6.63
C LEU A 21 3.12 -18.35 5.10
N PRO A 22 3.01 -19.48 4.37
CA PRO A 22 2.81 -19.45 2.92
C PRO A 22 1.33 -19.11 2.62
N LEU A 23 1.02 -17.82 2.61
CA LEU A 23 -0.31 -17.29 2.26
C LEU A 23 -0.20 -16.33 1.08
N PHE A 24 -1.33 -16.09 0.41
CA PHE A 24 -1.42 -15.08 -0.64
C PHE A 24 -1.44 -13.66 -0.06
N ILE A 25 -0.83 -12.72 -0.78
CA ILE A 25 -0.97 -11.27 -0.57
C ILE A 25 -1.60 -10.66 -1.82
N ASP A 26 -2.37 -9.60 -1.62
CA ASP A 26 -2.81 -8.75 -2.72
C ASP A 26 -1.91 -7.52 -2.81
N VAL A 27 -1.59 -7.14 -4.05
CA VAL A 27 -0.77 -5.99 -4.39
C VAL A 27 -1.56 -5.12 -5.34
N THR A 28 -1.74 -3.85 -4.98
CA THR A 28 -2.40 -2.86 -5.83
C THR A 28 -1.40 -1.75 -6.12
N ILE A 29 -1.17 -1.48 -7.40
CA ILE A 29 -0.17 -0.51 -7.89
C ILE A 29 -0.92 0.70 -8.43
N GLY A 30 -0.58 1.88 -7.94
CA GLY A 30 -1.15 3.13 -8.42
C GLY A 30 -0.30 3.83 -9.46
N ASP A 31 -0.82 4.95 -9.94
CA ASP A 31 -0.13 5.78 -10.92
C ASP A 31 1.11 6.48 -10.34
N ALA A 32 2.07 6.77 -11.22
CA ALA A 32 3.29 7.45 -10.83
C ALA A 32 3.01 8.88 -10.33
N LEU A 33 3.49 9.17 -9.11
CA LEU A 33 3.50 10.51 -8.53
C LEU A 33 4.75 11.28 -8.95
N HIS A 34 4.55 12.54 -9.29
CA HIS A 34 5.63 13.48 -9.59
C HIS A 34 6.25 14.01 -8.28
N SER A 35 7.52 14.39 -8.34
CA SER A 35 8.20 15.01 -7.19
C SER A 35 7.70 16.43 -6.97
N HIS A 36 7.46 16.80 -5.71
CA HIS A 36 7.19 18.20 -5.34
C HIS A 36 8.41 18.83 -4.64
N PRO A 37 8.66 20.15 -4.83
CA PRO A 37 9.67 20.88 -4.07
C PRO A 37 9.35 20.93 -2.57
N GLU A 38 8.07 21.00 -2.23
CA GLU A 38 7.57 21.00 -0.86
C GLU A 38 7.32 19.56 -0.40
N LYS A 39 8.06 19.13 0.61
CA LYS A 39 7.96 17.77 1.17
C LYS A 39 6.56 17.50 1.70
N LYS A 40 5.94 18.48 2.37
CA LYS A 40 4.61 18.28 2.96
C LYS A 40 3.56 17.95 1.89
N GLN A 41 3.56 18.71 0.80
CA GLN A 41 2.65 18.48 -0.32
C GLN A 41 2.82 17.10 -0.92
N PHE A 42 4.07 16.68 -1.19
CA PHE A 42 4.34 15.34 -1.69
C PHE A 42 3.82 14.23 -0.76
N MET A 43 4.00 14.40 0.56
CA MET A 43 3.55 13.41 1.55
C MET A 43 2.02 13.34 1.64
N ASP A 44 1.34 14.48 1.50
CA ASP A 44 -0.13 14.55 1.49
C ASP A 44 -0.69 13.87 0.23
N ASP A 45 -0.11 14.14 -0.95
CA ASP A 45 -0.49 13.52 -2.22
C ASP A 45 -0.22 12.01 -2.23
N LEU A 46 0.94 11.59 -1.70
CA LEU A 46 1.26 10.17 -1.51
C LEU A 46 0.24 9.48 -0.60
N ARG A 47 -0.09 10.12 0.53
CA ARG A 47 -1.05 9.56 1.47
C ARG A 47 -2.42 9.40 0.81
N HIS A 48 -2.87 10.41 0.07
CA HIS A 48 -4.14 10.34 -0.64
C HIS A 48 -4.18 9.16 -1.60
N SER A 49 -3.15 9.04 -2.46
CA SER A 49 -3.05 7.95 -3.44
C SER A 49 -3.03 6.57 -2.77
N LEU A 50 -2.30 6.40 -1.65
CA LEU A 50 -2.29 5.13 -0.91
C LEU A 50 -3.66 4.76 -0.33
N LEU A 51 -4.43 5.74 0.14
CA LEU A 51 -5.77 5.51 0.67
C LEU A 51 -6.76 5.13 -0.45
N GLU A 52 -6.62 5.70 -1.65
CA GLU A 52 -7.40 5.30 -2.82
C GLU A 52 -7.09 3.85 -3.21
N LEU A 53 -5.80 3.47 -3.26
CA LEU A 53 -5.39 2.09 -3.54
C LEU A 53 -5.92 1.10 -2.49
N GLN A 54 -5.95 1.52 -1.22
CA GLN A 54 -6.56 0.72 -0.15
C GLN A 54 -8.04 0.44 -0.45
N GLN A 55 -8.81 1.48 -0.78
CA GLN A 55 -10.23 1.35 -1.08
C GLN A 55 -10.49 0.45 -2.29
N GLN A 56 -9.69 0.59 -3.35
CA GLN A 56 -9.78 -0.26 -4.54
C GLN A 56 -9.52 -1.74 -4.20
N THR A 57 -8.52 -2.00 -3.35
CA THR A 57 -8.16 -3.36 -2.92
C THR A 57 -9.31 -4.02 -2.15
N TYR A 58 -9.99 -3.29 -1.25
CA TYR A 58 -11.12 -3.84 -0.48
C TYR A 58 -12.41 -3.90 -1.30
N GLY A 59 -12.67 -2.91 -2.16
CA GLY A 59 -13.83 -2.88 -3.05
C GLY A 59 -13.79 -3.97 -4.13
N SER A 60 -12.60 -4.41 -4.54
CA SER A 60 -12.43 -5.53 -5.48
C SER A 60 -12.61 -6.92 -4.85
N ARG A 61 -12.69 -7.02 -3.51
CA ARG A 61 -12.82 -8.31 -2.79
C ARG A 61 -14.27 -8.67 -2.43
N ILE A 62 -15.26 -7.85 -2.80
CA ILE A 62 -16.69 -8.06 -2.51
C ILE A 62 -17.40 -8.68 -3.71
#